data_AF-A0A9P7WPB9-F1
#
_entry.id   AF-A0A9P7WPB9-F1
#
_cell.length_a   1.000
_cell.length_b   1.000
_cell.length_c   1.000
_cell.angle_alpha   90.00
_cell.angle_beta   90.00
_cell.angle_gamma   90.00
#
_symmetry.space_group_name_H-M   'P 1'
#
loop_
_entity.id
_entity.type
_entity.pdbx_description
1 polymer ?
#
loop_
_entity_poly.entity_id
_entity_poly.type
_entity_poly.pdbx_seq_one_letter_code
_entity_poly.pdbx_strand_id
1 'polypeptide(L)'
;MEKVFVGAVADLIPPEAMKAVTAILDFIYLAQYKSINGADLDHMDVALATFHQHKDIFICHGVREHFNILKVHALIHYTPSIQLHGTPDGYNTESPE
;
A
#
# COMPACT_ATOMS: atom_id res chain seq x y z
N MET A 1 0.39 11.90 -8.85
CA MET A 1 -0.93 11.54 -9.45
C MET A 1 -1.85 10.83 -8.46
N GLU A 2 -1.32 10.11 -7.46
CA GLU A 2 -2.16 9.32 -6.54
C GLU A 2 -3.11 10.14 -5.65
N LYS A 3 -2.76 11.39 -5.29
CA LYS A 3 -3.61 12.28 -4.45
C LYS A 3 -4.98 12.60 -5.04
N VAL A 4 -5.13 12.51 -6.37
CA VAL A 4 -6.40 12.78 -7.07
C VAL A 4 -7.10 11.51 -7.52
N PHE A 5 -6.42 10.36 -7.50
CA PHE A 5 -6.94 9.11 -8.04
C PHE A 5 -8.17 8.62 -7.26
N VAL A 6 -8.06 8.58 -5.93
CA VAL A 6 -9.15 8.15 -5.03
C VAL A 6 -10.41 8.99 -5.23
N GLY A 7 -10.27 10.32 -5.29
CA GLY A 7 -11.39 11.23 -5.54
C GLY A 7 -11.96 11.10 -6.95
N ALA A 8 -11.13 10.84 -7.96
CA ALA A 8 -11.58 10.70 -9.35
C ALA A 8 -12.37 9.43 -9.63
N VAL A 9 -12.16 8.37 -8.83
CA VAL A 9 -12.87 7.08 -8.97
C VAL A 9 -13.92 6.86 -7.89
N ALA A 10 -14.12 7.85 -7.00
CA ALA A 10 -15.16 7.80 -5.99
C ALA A 10 -16.53 7.57 -6.66
N ASP A 11 -17.30 6.64 -6.10
CA ASP A 11 -18.61 6.18 -6.61
C ASP A 11 -18.62 5.52 -8.01
N LEU A 12 -17.47 5.38 -8.67
CA LEU A 12 -17.35 4.68 -9.96
C LEU A 12 -16.93 3.21 -9.82
N ILE A 13 -16.48 2.80 -8.63
CA ILE A 13 -15.98 1.46 -8.34
C ILE A 13 -16.70 0.85 -7.13
N PRO A 14 -16.72 -0.49 -6.98
CA PRO A 14 -17.28 -1.14 -5.81
C PRO A 14 -16.67 -0.62 -4.50
N PRO A 15 -17.44 -0.54 -3.40
CA PRO A 15 -16.93 -0.06 -2.10
C PRO A 15 -15.69 -0.83 -1.61
N GLU A 16 -15.62 -2.14 -1.84
CA GLU A 16 -14.47 -2.98 -1.51
C GLU A 16 -13.25 -2.63 -2.35
N ALA A 17 -13.44 -2.33 -3.64
CA ALA A 17 -12.36 -1.88 -4.51
C ALA A 17 -11.83 -0.52 -4.03
N MET A 18 -12.73 0.38 -3.61
CA MET A 18 -12.36 1.66 -3.03
C MET A 18 -11.53 1.50 -1.76
N LYS A 19 -11.93 0.60 -0.86
CA LYS A 19 -11.17 0.27 0.36
C LYS A 19 -9.79 -0.28 0.04
N ALA A 20 -9.70 -1.23 -0.90
CA ALA A 20 -8.41 -1.80 -1.30
C ALA A 20 -7.47 -0.75 -1.91
N VAL A 21 -7.98 0.10 -2.80
CA VAL A 21 -7.20 1.20 -3.42
C VAL A 21 -6.74 2.21 -2.38
N THR A 22 -7.64 2.63 -1.49
CA THR A 22 -7.30 3.62 -0.46
C THR A 22 -6.23 3.05 0.47
N ALA A 23 -6.42 1.82 0.95
CA ALA A 23 -5.50 1.16 1.85
C ALA A 23 -4.10 0.96 1.26
N ILE A 24 -3.98 0.56 -0.01
CA ILE A 24 -2.65 0.41 -0.62
C ILE A 24 -1.97 1.76 -0.85
N LEU A 25 -2.74 2.81 -1.16
CA LEU A 25 -2.19 4.16 -1.29
C LEU A 25 -1.73 4.72 0.06
N ASP A 26 -2.50 4.51 1.12
CA ASP A 26 -2.10 4.90 2.48
C ASP A 26 -0.77 4.24 2.87
N PHE A 27 -0.63 2.94 2.58
CA PHE A 27 0.63 2.22 2.80
C PHE A 27 1.80 2.85 2.03
N ILE A 28 1.61 3.12 0.73
CA ILE A 28 2.64 3.72 -0.14
C ILE A 28 3.04 5.10 0.38
N TYR A 29 2.08 5.94 0.78
CA TYR A 29 2.37 7.27 1.32
C TYR A 29 3.11 7.21 2.66
N LEU A 30 2.71 6.32 3.57
CA LEU A 30 3.41 6.12 4.84
C LEU A 30 4.84 5.64 4.61
N ALA A 31 5.05 4.71 3.68
CA ALA A 31 6.38 4.22 3.33
C ALA A 31 7.32 5.31 2.76
N GLN A 32 6.78 6.43 2.27
CA GLN A 32 7.55 7.58 1.77
C GLN A 32 7.88 8.62 2.85
N TYR A 33 7.45 8.43 4.09
CA TYR A 33 7.77 9.38 5.16
C TYR A 33 9.26 9.37 5.46
N LYS A 34 9.85 10.58 5.57
CA LYS A 34 11.26 10.78 5.96
C LYS A 34 11.54 10.50 7.43
N SER A 35 10.49 10.36 8.22
CA SER A 35 10.55 10.04 9.64
C SER A 35 9.29 9.25 9.96
N ILE A 36 9.47 8.04 10.47
CA ILE A 36 8.40 7.10 10.81
C ILE A 36 8.52 6.79 12.29
N ASN A 37 7.41 6.91 13.03
CA ASN A 37 7.33 6.50 14.43
C ASN A 37 6.52 5.19 14.58
N GLY A 38 6.39 4.68 15.81
CA GLY A 38 5.67 3.42 16.07
C GLY A 38 4.20 3.45 15.62
N ALA A 39 3.50 4.56 15.80
CA ALA A 39 2.10 4.67 15.36
C ALA A 39 1.99 4.69 13.82
N ASP A 40 2.96 5.27 13.12
CA ASP A 40 3.00 5.22 11.66
C ASP A 40 3.22 3.77 11.17
N LEU A 41 4.06 2.99 11.84
CA LEU A 41 4.25 1.56 11.56
C LEU A 41 2.97 0.76 11.78
N ASP A 42 2.27 1.01 12.89
CA ASP A 42 0.97 0.38 13.16
C ASP A 42 -0.05 0.72 12.06
N HIS A 43 -0.06 1.97 11.57
CA HIS A 43 -0.89 2.37 10.44
C HIS A 43 -0.50 1.67 9.14
N MET A 44 0.79 1.44 8.87
CA MET A 44 1.24 0.67 7.72
C MET A 44 0.70 -0.77 7.78
N ASP A 45 0.79 -1.42 8.93
CA ASP A 45 0.29 -2.79 9.11
C ASP A 45 -1.24 -2.87 8.92
N VAL A 46 -1.98 -1.91 9.48
CA VAL A 46 -3.44 -1.80 9.29
C VAL A 46 -3.80 -1.56 7.83
N ALA A 47 -3.08 -0.68 7.13
CA ALA A 47 -3.28 -0.39 5.72
C ALA A 47 -3.04 -1.65 4.86
N LEU A 48 -1.94 -2.37 5.11
CA LEU A 48 -1.63 -3.60 4.39
C LEU A 48 -2.66 -4.70 4.65
N ALA A 49 -3.09 -4.87 5.91
CA ALA A 49 -4.14 -5.82 6.27
C ALA A 49 -5.48 -5.49 5.57
N THR A 50 -5.85 -4.20 5.54
CA THR A 50 -7.07 -3.73 4.86
C THR A 50 -7.01 -3.99 3.35
N PHE A 51 -5.85 -3.75 2.72
CA PHE A 51 -5.64 -4.11 1.32
C PHE A 51 -5.83 -5.61 1.08
N HIS A 52 -5.19 -6.46 1.90
CA HIS A 52 -5.32 -7.91 1.76
C HIS A 52 -6.73 -8.43 1.98
N GLN A 53 -7.50 -7.81 2.88
CA GLN A 53 -8.90 -8.14 3.13
C GLN A 53 -9.81 -7.85 1.92
N HIS A 54 -9.50 -6.82 1.13
CA HIS A 54 -10.39 -6.32 0.08
C HIS A 54 -9.92 -6.58 -1.36
N LYS A 55 -8.64 -6.87 -1.59
CA LYS A 55 -8.07 -7.04 -2.95
C LYS A 55 -8.75 -8.11 -3.81
N ASP A 56 -9.42 -9.09 -3.21
CA ASP A 56 -10.05 -10.19 -3.95
C ASP A 56 -11.25 -9.70 -4.78
N ILE A 57 -11.77 -8.50 -4.52
CA ILE A 57 -12.78 -7.85 -5.38
C ILE A 57 -12.32 -7.73 -6.83
N PHE A 58 -11.02 -7.49 -7.06
CA PHE A 58 -10.46 -7.40 -8.41
C PHE A 58 -10.43 -8.77 -9.10
N ILE A 59 -10.35 -9.86 -8.34
CA ILE A 59 -10.47 -11.22 -8.87
C ILE A 59 -11.93 -11.54 -9.19
N CYS A 60 -12.85 -11.22 -8.27
CA CYS A 60 -14.29 -11.42 -8.47
C CYS A 60 -14.83 -10.73 -9.73
N HIS A 61 -14.32 -9.53 -10.05
CA HIS A 61 -14.68 -8.79 -11.27
C HIS A 61 -13.87 -9.18 -12.52
N GLY A 62 -12.99 -10.18 -12.44
CA GLY A 62 -12.18 -10.64 -13.57
C GLY A 62 -11.09 -9.65 -14.02
N VAL A 63 -10.76 -8.65 -13.19
CA VAL A 63 -9.69 -7.67 -13.48
C VAL A 63 -8.32 -8.34 -13.43
N ARG A 64 -8.15 -9.36 -12.58
CA ARG A 64 -6.90 -10.11 -12.42
C ARG A 64 -7.16 -11.52 -11.89
N GLU A 65 -6.33 -12.49 -12.28
CA GLU A 65 -6.47 -13.88 -11.84
C GLU A 65 -5.98 -14.11 -10.39
N HIS A 66 -4.86 -13.47 -10.00
CA HIS A 66 -4.28 -13.63 -8.66
C HIS A 66 -3.41 -12.44 -8.24
N PHE A 67 -3.13 -12.31 -6.95
CA PHE A 67 -2.20 -11.31 -6.39
C PHE A 67 -0.82 -11.88 -6.01
N ASN A 68 -0.41 -13.01 -6.58
CA ASN A 68 0.93 -13.59 -6.43
C ASN A 68 1.99 -12.75 -7.18
N ILE A 69 2.13 -11.49 -6.78
CA ILE A 69 3.01 -10.49 -7.38
C ILE A 69 4.13 -10.26 -6.37
N LEU A 70 5.38 -10.44 -6.79
CA LEU A 70 6.55 -10.29 -5.92
C LEU A 70 6.55 -8.94 -5.19
N LYS A 71 6.17 -7.86 -5.88
CA LYS A 71 6.04 -6.52 -5.27
C LYS A 71 5.00 -6.45 -4.17
N VAL A 72 3.85 -7.11 -4.32
CA VAL A 72 2.80 -7.15 -3.30
C VAL A 72 3.24 -8.00 -2.11
N HIS A 73 3.90 -9.13 -2.38
CA HIS A 73 4.46 -9.96 -1.32
C HIS A 73 5.53 -9.21 -0.51
N ALA A 74 6.40 -8.45 -1.17
CA ALA A 74 7.46 -7.70 -0.51
C ALA A 74 6.95 -6.66 0.52
N LEU A 75 5.70 -6.19 0.41
CA LEU A 75 5.13 -5.19 1.31
C LEU A 75 5.09 -5.67 2.77
N ILE A 76 4.92 -6.97 3.01
CA ILE A 76 4.90 -7.54 4.37
C ILE A 76 6.23 -7.35 5.12
N HIS A 77 7.30 -7.04 4.39
CA HIS A 77 8.64 -6.86 4.93
C HIS A 77 9.00 -5.39 5.21
N TYR A 78 8.17 -4.42 4.83
CA TYR A 78 8.49 -3.00 5.03
C TYR A 78 8.54 -2.63 6.51
N THR A 79 7.49 -2.92 7.30
CA THR A 79 7.45 -2.55 8.73
C THR A 79 8.65 -3.13 9.51
N PRO A 80 8.98 -4.44 9.38
CA PRO A 80 10.19 -4.97 10.01
C PRO A 80 11.49 -4.35 9.49
N SER A 81 11.58 -4.09 8.18
CA SER A 81 12.78 -3.48 7.59
C SER A 81 12.98 -2.06 8.11
N ILE A 82 11.91 -1.28 8.25
CA ILE A 82 11.98 0.10 8.76
C ILE A 82 12.42 0.12 10.24
N GLN A 83 11.93 -0.83 11.05
CA GLN A 83 12.36 -0.99 12.44
C GLN A 83 13.84 -1.33 12.56
N LEU A 84 14.38 -2.16 11.65
CA LEU A 84 15.76 -2.65 11.71
C LEU A 84 16.77 -1.73 11.02
N HIS A 85 16.36 -1.01 9.98
CA HIS A 85 17.25 -0.31 9.06
C HIS A 85 16.94 1.18 8.89
N GLY A 86 15.87 1.69 9.52
CA GLY A 86 15.41 3.05 9.34
C GLY A 86 14.51 3.23 8.12
N THR A 87 14.13 4.47 7.84
CA THR A 87 13.20 4.80 6.76
C THR A 87 13.72 4.38 5.37
N PRO A 88 12.83 4.11 4.39
CA PRO A 88 13.25 3.65 3.06
C PRO A 88 13.91 4.73 2.20
N ASP A 89 14.02 5.97 2.70
CA ASP A 89 14.55 7.13 1.97
C ASP A 89 16.03 7.00 1.57
N GLY A 90 16.77 6.06 2.15
CA GLY A 90 18.16 5.75 1.80
C GLY A 90 18.38 4.52 0.91
N TYR A 91 17.35 3.70 0.64
CA TYR A 91 17.51 2.40 -0.05
C TYR A 91 16.36 2.03 -1.00
N ASN A 92 15.42 2.95 -1.25
CA ASN A 92 14.40 2.73 -2.27
C ASN A 92 14.99 2.91 -3.68
N THR A 93 14.28 2.42 -4.70
CA THR A 93 14.71 2.55 -6.11
C THR A 93 14.50 3.94 -6.71
N GLU A 94 14.10 4.92 -5.87
CA GLU A 94 13.95 6.32 -6.27
C GLU A 94 15.27 7.10 -6.11
N SER A 95 16.41 6.41 -6.13
CA SER A 95 17.72 7.07 -6.09
C SER A 95 17.89 8.01 -7.29
N PRO A 96 18.32 9.27 -7.09
CA PRO A 96 18.63 10.20 -8.17
C PRO A 96 19.97 9.89 -8.88
N GLU A 97 20.53 8.69 -8.69
CA GLU A 97 21.81 8.25 -9.26
C GLU A 97 21.64 7.16 -10.31
#